data_AF-A0A7I0JBC5-F1
#
_entry.id   AF-A0A7I0JBC5-F1
#
_cell.length_a   1.000
_cell.length_b   1.000
_cell.length_c   1.000
_cell.angle_alpha   90.00
_cell.angle_beta   90.00
_cell.angle_gamma   90.00
#
_symmetry.space_group_name_H-M   'P 1'
#
loop_
_entity.id
_entity.type
_entity.pdbx_description
1 polymer ?
#
loop_
_entity_poly.entity_id
_entity_poly.type
_entity_poly.pdbx_seq_one_letter_code
_entity_poly.pdbx_strand_id
1 'polypeptide(L)'
;LAPENPEVLRTRLLDALLRARDAAMAAGSALERADQAAWAVAALLDDLALNTPWGGASAWPRQPLVVMLRGDVDAGTQFFTRLDELERHPNRDREMLELQYYCLALGFRGKYRVPGRAGDRS
;
A
#
# COMPACT_ATOMS: atom_id res chain seq x y z
N LEU A 1 -12.82 -11.08 -9.53
CA LEU A 1 -12.66 -12.55 -9.38
C LEU A 1 -11.59 -12.82 -8.33
N ALA A 2 -11.75 -13.85 -7.50
CA ALA A 2 -10.70 -14.24 -6.56
C ALA A 2 -9.50 -14.85 -7.31
N PRO A 3 -8.25 -14.58 -6.89
CA PRO A 3 -7.10 -15.28 -7.44
C PRO A 3 -7.17 -16.75 -7.04
N GLU A 4 -6.67 -17.63 -7.91
CA GLU A 4 -6.59 -19.08 -7.64
C GLU A 4 -5.79 -19.39 -6.37
N ASN A 5 -4.74 -18.60 -6.10
CA ASN A 5 -3.97 -18.67 -4.86
C ASN A 5 -3.57 -17.25 -4.38
N PRO A 6 -4.23 -16.70 -3.35
CA PRO A 6 -3.89 -15.39 -2.76
C PRO A 6 -2.45 -15.28 -2.26
N GLU A 7 -1.85 -16.37 -1.78
CA GLU A 7 -0.46 -16.36 -1.29
C GLU A 7 0.52 -16.19 -2.45
N VAL A 8 0.30 -16.89 -3.57
CA VAL A 8 1.11 -16.73 -4.79
C VAL A 8 0.98 -15.30 -5.34
N LEU A 9 -0.23 -14.73 -5.32
CA LEU A 9 -0.43 -13.33 -5.70
C LEU A 9 0.39 -12.40 -4.81
N ARG A 10 0.31 -12.57 -3.49
CA ARG A 10 1.08 -11.74 -2.53
C ARG A 10 2.58 -11.83 -2.77
N THR A 11 3.13 -13.03 -2.92
CA THR A 11 4.57 -13.21 -3.20
C THR A 11 4.98 -12.51 -4.49
N ARG A 12 4.19 -12.64 -5.56
CA ARG A 12 4.47 -11.95 -6.84
C ARG A 12 4.44 -10.43 -6.71
N LEU A 13 3.50 -9.89 -5.92
CA LEU A 13 3.44 -8.45 -5.65
C LEU A 13 4.65 -7.99 -4.83
N LEU A 14 5.05 -8.75 -3.82
CA LEU A 14 6.24 -8.45 -3.03
C LEU A 14 7.49 -8.42 -3.91
N ASP A 15 7.69 -9.44 -4.75
CA ASP A 15 8.83 -9.49 -5.67
C ASP A 15 8.81 -8.32 -6.66
N ALA A 16 7.63 -7.92 -7.15
CA ALA A 16 7.48 -6.77 -8.04
C ALA A 16 7.81 -5.45 -7.34
N LEU A 17 7.41 -5.28 -6.07
CA LEU A 17 7.74 -4.10 -5.26
C LEU A 17 9.24 -4.01 -5.00
N LEU A 18 9.89 -5.13 -4.65
CA LEU A 18 11.33 -5.19 -4.42
C LEU A 18 12.10 -4.85 -5.70
N ARG A 19 11.69 -5.40 -6.86
CA ARG A 19 12.28 -5.03 -8.15
C ARG A 19 12.09 -3.55 -8.48
N ALA A 20 10.91 -3.00 -8.23
CA ALA A 20 10.63 -1.57 -8.48
C ALA A 20 11.49 -0.67 -7.57
N ARG A 21 11.65 -1.03 -6.30
CA ARG A 21 12.55 -0.36 -5.36
C ARG A 21 14.00 -0.39 -5.87
N ASP A 22 14.49 -1.56 -6.24
CA ASP A 22 15.87 -1.73 -6.70
C ASP A 22 16.12 -0.96 -8.01
N ALA A 23 15.13 -0.92 -8.91
CA ALA A 23 15.18 -0.10 -10.11
C ALA A 23 15.21 1.41 -9.80
N ALA A 24 14.45 1.87 -8.81
CA ALA A 24 14.47 3.28 -8.37
C ALA A 24 15.85 3.66 -7.80
N MET A 25 16.49 2.76 -7.04
CA MET A 25 17.86 2.95 -6.57
C MET A 25 18.88 3.00 -7.71
N ALA A 26 18.77 2.09 -8.67
CA ALA A 26 19.62 2.07 -9.87
C ALA A 26 19.46 3.35 -10.72
N ALA A 27 18.28 3.97 -10.68
CA ALA A 27 18.01 5.26 -11.31
C ALA A 27 18.48 6.48 -10.49
N GLY A 28 19.14 6.28 -9.34
CA GLY A 28 19.74 7.34 -8.52
C GLY A 28 18.93 7.77 -7.30
N SER A 29 17.81 7.12 -6.98
CA SER A 29 17.08 7.40 -5.73
C SER A 29 17.87 6.87 -4.52
N ALA A 30 17.89 7.65 -3.43
CA ALA A 30 18.38 7.14 -2.16
C ALA A 30 17.53 5.94 -1.69
N LEU A 31 18.16 4.96 -1.03
CA LEU A 31 17.49 3.75 -0.51
C LEU A 31 16.26 4.11 0.33
N GLU A 32 16.39 5.08 1.23
CA GLU A 32 15.28 5.51 2.10
C GLU A 32 14.07 5.98 1.28
N ARG A 33 14.29 6.78 0.24
CA ARG A 33 13.25 7.27 -0.67
C ARG A 33 12.62 6.11 -1.46
N ALA A 34 13.44 5.19 -1.97
CA ALA A 34 12.97 4.02 -2.70
C ALA A 34 12.11 3.11 -1.81
N ASP A 35 12.54 2.86 -0.57
CA ASP A 35 11.76 2.12 0.41
C ASP A 35 10.45 2.85 0.74
N GLN A 36 10.47 4.19 0.83
CA GLN A 36 9.26 4.98 1.17
C GLN A 36 8.22 4.86 0.05
N ALA A 37 8.66 4.91 -1.20
CA ALA A 37 7.81 4.68 -2.36
C ALA A 37 7.25 3.25 -2.37
N ALA A 38 8.09 2.23 -2.18
CA ALA A 38 7.65 0.84 -2.13
C ALA A 38 6.63 0.58 -1.01
N TRP A 39 6.84 1.20 0.16
CA TRP A 39 5.91 1.13 1.28
C TRP A 39 4.55 1.78 0.96
N ALA A 40 4.53 2.94 0.29
CA ALA A 40 3.27 3.61 -0.07
C ALA A 40 2.44 2.76 -1.05
N VAL A 41 3.09 2.13 -2.03
CA VAL A 41 2.43 1.23 -2.98
C VAL A 41 2.00 -0.08 -2.29
N ALA A 42 2.80 -0.61 -1.36
CA ALA A 42 2.41 -1.77 -0.56
C ALA A 42 1.16 -1.48 0.28
N ALA A 43 1.07 -0.30 0.89
CA ALA A 43 -0.11 0.13 1.65
C ALA A 43 -1.36 0.17 0.76
N LEU A 44 -1.25 0.69 -0.48
CA LEU A 44 -2.33 0.61 -1.48
C LEU A 44 -2.75 -0.84 -1.76
N LEU A 45 -1.79 -1.71 -2.08
CA LEU A 45 -2.09 -3.08 -2.48
C LEU A 45 -2.72 -3.90 -1.35
N ASP A 46 -2.23 -3.72 -0.12
CA ASP A 46 -2.84 -4.33 1.08
C ASP A 46 -4.26 -3.83 1.29
N ASP A 47 -4.47 -2.52 1.19
CA ASP A 47 -5.78 -1.90 1.33
C ASP A 47 -6.76 -2.43 0.27
N LEU A 48 -6.34 -2.57 -0.98
CA LEU A 48 -7.19 -3.15 -2.04
C LEU A 48 -7.47 -4.64 -1.78
N ALA A 49 -6.45 -5.44 -1.48
CA ALA A 49 -6.58 -6.88 -1.26
C ALA A 49 -7.51 -7.20 -0.09
N LEU A 50 -7.32 -6.54 1.05
CA LEU A 50 -8.13 -6.74 2.27
C LEU A 50 -9.60 -6.36 2.07
N ASN A 51 -9.90 -5.51 1.08
CA ASN A 51 -11.25 -5.07 0.76
C ASN A 51 -11.87 -5.80 -0.45
N THR A 52 -11.30 -6.94 -0.83
CA THR A 52 -11.94 -7.90 -1.72
C THR A 52 -12.71 -8.98 -0.93
N PRO A 53 -13.70 -9.68 -1.54
CA PRO A 53 -14.42 -10.76 -0.86
C PRO A 53 -13.55 -11.92 -0.33
N TRP A 54 -12.37 -12.13 -0.93
CA TRP A 54 -11.45 -13.21 -0.56
C TRP A 54 -10.35 -12.74 0.39
N GLY A 55 -10.04 -11.44 0.44
CA GLY A 55 -8.93 -10.88 1.21
C GLY A 55 -8.99 -11.24 2.69
N GLY A 56 -10.13 -10.96 3.33
CA GLY A 56 -10.35 -11.24 4.75
C GLY A 56 -10.38 -12.73 5.11
N ALA A 57 -10.73 -13.61 4.15
CA ALA A 57 -10.74 -15.06 4.35
C ALA A 57 -9.40 -15.73 4.03
N SER A 58 -8.43 -14.99 3.48
CA SER A 58 -7.10 -15.48 3.14
C SER A 58 -6.08 -15.21 4.25
N ALA A 59 -4.81 -15.59 4.04
CA ALA A 59 -3.72 -15.28 4.97
C ALA A 59 -3.26 -13.80 4.92
N TRP A 60 -3.85 -12.97 4.05
CA TRP A 60 -3.44 -11.58 3.85
C TRP A 60 -3.46 -10.71 5.11
N PRO A 61 -4.51 -10.73 5.96
CA PRO A 61 -4.56 -9.91 7.17
C PRO A 61 -3.45 -10.22 8.18
N ARG A 62 -2.94 -11.45 8.19
CA ARG A 62 -1.87 -11.88 9.11
C ARG A 62 -0.49 -11.46 8.67
N GLN A 63 -0.30 -11.30 7.36
CA GLN A 63 0.99 -10.97 6.76
C GLN A 63 0.76 -10.09 5.53
N PRO A 64 0.39 -8.81 5.74
CA PRO A 64 0.28 -7.83 4.66
C PRO A 64 1.67 -7.44 4.15
N LEU A 65 1.74 -6.90 2.94
CA LEU A 65 2.99 -6.49 2.27
C LEU A 65 3.76 -5.46 3.10
N VAL A 66 3.09 -4.49 3.72
CA VAL A 66 3.73 -3.47 4.59
C VAL A 66 4.45 -4.07 5.79
N VAL A 67 3.90 -5.14 6.39
CA VAL A 67 4.56 -5.89 7.47
C VAL A 67 5.77 -6.64 6.92
N MET A 68 5.66 -7.24 5.73
CA MET A 68 6.78 -7.95 5.11
C MET A 68 7.93 -7.02 4.72
N LEU A 69 7.66 -5.76 4.36
CA LEU A 69 8.67 -4.78 3.96
C LEU A 69 9.35 -4.07 5.15
N ARG A 70 8.59 -3.66 6.17
CA ARG A 70 9.12 -2.83 7.28
C ARG A 70 8.69 -3.26 8.68
N GLY A 71 7.84 -4.28 8.82
CA GLY A 71 7.25 -4.64 10.11
C GLY A 71 6.17 -3.68 10.61
N ASP A 72 5.69 -2.77 9.75
CA ASP A 72 4.65 -1.79 10.10
C ASP A 72 3.25 -2.42 10.13
N VAL A 73 2.48 -2.17 11.19
CA VAL A 73 1.12 -2.74 11.36
C VAL A 73 -0.02 -1.75 11.13
N ASP A 74 0.25 -0.44 11.06
CA ASP A 74 -0.77 0.61 10.91
C ASP A 74 -0.53 1.50 9.67
N ALA A 75 -0.36 0.87 8.51
CA ALA A 75 -0.12 1.61 7.27
C ALA A 75 -1.31 2.50 6.87
N GLY A 76 -2.55 2.09 7.20
CA GLY A 76 -3.76 2.84 6.87
C GLY A 76 -3.83 4.24 7.50
N THR A 77 -3.29 4.40 8.72
CA THR A 77 -3.20 5.70 9.38
C THR A 77 -1.91 6.43 9.01
N GLN A 78 -0.78 5.72 9.04
CA GLN A 78 0.53 6.29 8.74
C GLN A 78 0.61 6.89 7.34
N PHE A 79 -0.11 6.34 6.36
CA PHE A 79 -0.14 6.88 4.99
C PHE A 79 -0.57 8.35 5.02
N PHE A 80 -1.68 8.66 5.69
CA PHE A 80 -2.18 10.03 5.78
C PHE A 80 -1.29 10.93 6.62
N THR A 81 -0.66 10.43 7.68
CA THR A 81 0.34 11.22 8.43
C THR A 81 1.50 11.65 7.53
N ARG A 82 1.97 10.76 6.66
CA ARG A 82 3.04 11.08 5.68
C ARG A 82 2.54 12.02 4.59
N LEU A 83 1.30 11.86 4.14
CA LEU A 83 0.68 12.79 3.19
C LEU A 83 0.56 14.20 3.77
N ASP A 84 0.08 14.34 5.01
CA ASP A 84 -0.06 15.63 5.70
C ASP A 84 1.29 16.37 5.79
N GLU A 85 2.38 15.64 6.05
CA GLU A 85 3.75 16.20 6.05
C GLU A 85 4.18 16.71 4.67
N LEU A 86 3.88 15.97 3.60
CA LEU A 86 4.16 16.39 2.23
C LEU A 86 3.31 17.59 1.80
N GLU A 87 2.04 17.64 2.19
CA GLU A 87 1.13 18.74 1.87
C GLU A 87 1.53 20.05 2.56
N ARG A 88 2.12 19.98 3.76
CA ARG A 88 2.70 21.17 4.44
C ARG A 88 3.90 21.74 3.68
N HIS A 89 4.63 20.89 2.96
CA HIS A 89 5.87 21.25 2.25
C HIS A 89 5.90 20.65 0.83
N PRO A 90 4.97 21.03 -0.07
CA PRO A 90 4.75 20.32 -1.34
C PRO A 90 5.95 20.39 -2.29
N ASN A 91 6.79 21.41 -2.15
CA ASN A 91 8.02 21.56 -2.94
C ASN A 91 9.20 20.71 -2.43
N ARG A 92 9.09 20.11 -1.23
CA ARG A 92 10.17 19.32 -0.63
C ARG A 92 10.34 17.97 -1.30
N ASP A 93 9.24 17.31 -1.63
CA ASP A 93 9.26 16.05 -2.37
C ASP A 93 8.00 15.88 -3.23
N ARG A 94 7.98 16.58 -4.36
CA ARG A 94 6.86 16.58 -5.29
C ARG A 94 6.55 15.19 -5.85
N GLU A 95 7.57 14.39 -6.16
CA GLU A 95 7.36 13.05 -6.72
C GLU A 95 6.72 12.10 -5.70
N MET A 96 7.10 12.18 -4.43
CA MET A 96 6.46 11.38 -3.37
C MET A 96 5.01 11.82 -3.13
N LEU A 97 4.74 13.12 -3.21
CA LEU A 97 3.37 13.65 -3.13
C LEU A 97 2.51 13.16 -4.29
N GLU A 98 3.04 13.21 -5.52
CA GLU A 98 2.40 12.66 -6.71
C GLU A 98 2.16 11.15 -6.60
N LEU A 99 3.11 10.38 -6.07
CA LEU A 99 2.94 8.94 -5.84
C LEU A 99 1.80 8.64 -4.86
N GLN A 100 1.72 9.36 -3.74
CA GLN A 100 0.62 9.19 -2.79
C GLN A 100 -0.73 9.63 -3.38
N TYR A 101 -0.73 10.69 -4.20
CA TYR A 101 -1.91 11.08 -4.97
C TYR A 101 -2.37 9.95 -5.92
N TYR A 102 -1.45 9.30 -6.64
CA TYR A 102 -1.79 8.14 -7.48
C TYR A 102 -2.36 6.98 -6.66
N CYS A 103 -1.85 6.73 -5.46
CA CYS A 103 -2.41 5.70 -4.59
C CYS A 103 -3.86 6.03 -4.20
N LEU A 104 -4.17 7.28 -3.88
CA LEU A 104 -5.55 7.74 -3.62
C LEU A 104 -6.44 7.58 -4.86
N ALA A 105 -5.96 8.02 -6.02
CA ALA A 105 -6.70 7.92 -7.29
C ALA A 105 -6.99 6.46 -7.69
N LEU A 106 -6.10 5.53 -7.34
CA LEU A 106 -6.27 4.10 -7.55
C LEU A 106 -7.17 3.41 -6.50
N GLY A 107 -7.68 4.17 -5.52
CA GLY A 107 -8.70 3.70 -4.59
C GLY A 107 -8.19 3.34 -3.19
N PHE A 108 -6.98 3.73 -2.81
CA PHE A 108 -6.56 3.67 -1.41
C PHE A 108 -7.53 4.47 -0.54
N ARG A 109 -8.05 3.86 0.53
CA ARG A 109 -8.87 4.58 1.52
C ARG A 109 -8.29 4.55 2.93
N GLY A 110 -7.49 3.55 3.28
CA GLY A 110 -6.86 3.42 4.60
C GLY A 110 -7.85 3.68 5.74
N LYS A 111 -7.47 4.54 6.70
CA LYS A 111 -8.30 4.91 7.87
C LYS A 111 -9.67 5.51 7.53
N TYR A 112 -9.86 6.06 6.33
CA TYR A 112 -11.13 6.68 5.91
C TYR A 112 -12.11 5.69 5.28
N ARG A 113 -11.78 4.39 5.23
CA ARG A 113 -12.74 3.40 4.77
C ARG A 113 -13.86 3.24 5.79
N VAL A 114 -15.05 3.70 5.42
CA VAL A 114 -16.28 3.42 6.15
C VAL A 114 -16.60 1.93 6.00
N PRO A 115 -16.73 1.16 7.10
CA PRO A 115 -17.26 -0.19 7.03
C PRO A 115 -18.64 -0.14 6.39
N GLY A 116 -18.86 -0.89 5.31
CA GLY A 116 -20.20 -1.01 4.73
C GLY A 116 -21.18 -1.41 5.82
N ARG A 117 -22.33 -0.72 5.92
CA ARG A 117 -23.41 -1.09 6.83
C ARG A 117 -23.62 -2.60 6.72
N ALA A 118 -23.45 -3.33 7.83
CA ALA A 118 -23.84 -4.72 7.92
C ALA A 118 -25.36 -4.82 7.74
N GLY A 119 -25.83 -4.97 6.51
CA GLY A 119 -27.27 -4.87 6.23
C GLY A 119 -27.69 -5.19 4.80
N ASP A 120 -26.91 -5.99 4.07
CA ASP A 120 -27.34 -6.49 2.75
C ASP A 120 -26.89 -7.94 2.51
N ARG A 121 -26.98 -8.74 3.58
CA ARG A 121 -27.02 -10.20 3.50
C ARG A 121 -28.37 -10.62 4.09
N SER A 122 -29.43 -10.50 3.30
CA SER A 122 -30.74 -11.09 3.55
C SER A 122 -31.20 -11.78 2.28
#